data_AF-A0A0G1HE94-F1
#
_entry.id   AF-A0A0G1HE94-F1
#
_cell.length_a   1.000
_cell.length_b   1.000
_cell.length_c   1.000
_cell.angle_alpha   90.00
_cell.angle_beta   90.00
_cell.angle_gamma   90.00
#
_symmetry.space_group_name_H-M   'P 1'
#
loop_
_entity.id
_entity.type
_entity.pdbx_description
1 polymer ?
#
loop_
_entity_poly.entity_id
_entity_poly.type
_entity_poly.pdbx_seq_one_letter_code
_entity_poly.pdbx_strand_id
1 'polypeptide(L)'
;MGYYRNGPIAWHIQLCHTRIRKPNDNAHVERFARTVQEECFNYKMPDERTASQKLRKYLHYYNHERYHLGINCNIPYQLVSKVLN
;
A
#
# COMPACT_ATOMS: atom_id res chain seq x y z
N MET A 1 0.91 -8.87 -25.58
CA MET A 1 2.03 -7.93 -25.32
C MET A 1 1.55 -6.50 -25.59
N GLY A 2 0.83 -5.84 -24.67
CA GLY A 2 0.24 -4.52 -24.98
C GLY A 2 -0.45 -3.75 -23.86
N TYR A 3 -0.02 -3.85 -22.60
CA TYR A 3 -0.71 -3.19 -21.47
C TYR A 3 -0.15 -1.81 -21.05
N TYR A 4 0.92 -1.31 -21.68
CA TYR A 4 1.54 -0.02 -21.32
C TYR A 4 1.58 0.95 -22.51
N ARG A 5 0.46 1.21 -23.19
CA ARG A 5 0.43 2.28 -24.19
C ARG A 5 0.53 3.68 -23.59
N ASN A 6 0.23 3.83 -22.29
CA ASN A 6 0.41 5.07 -21.51
C ASN A 6 0.98 4.71 -20.12
N GLY A 7 2.26 4.33 -20.08
CA GLY A 7 2.91 3.86 -18.85
C GLY A 7 3.40 4.99 -17.93
N PRO A 8 4.12 4.64 -16.84
CA PRO A 8 4.70 5.58 -15.88
C PRO A 8 5.44 6.76 -16.51
N ILE A 9 6.15 6.52 -17.62
CA ILE A 9 6.87 7.54 -18.39
C ILE A 9 5.93 8.63 -18.93
N ALA A 10 4.75 8.26 -19.43
CA ALA A 10 3.75 9.20 -19.93
C ALA A 10 3.11 10.02 -18.80
N TRP A 11 3.13 9.51 -17.56
CA TRP A 11 2.67 10.21 -16.37
C TRP A 11 3.79 10.93 -15.62
N HIS A 12 5.00 11.03 -16.22
CA HIS A 12 6.19 11.60 -15.61
C HIS A 12 6.60 10.93 -14.27
N ILE A 13 6.27 9.65 -14.11
CA ILE A 13 6.66 8.83 -12.95
C ILE A 13 7.98 8.13 -13.27
N GLN A 14 9.01 8.42 -12.49
CA GLN A 14 10.30 7.74 -12.58
C GLN A 14 10.23 6.34 -11.96
N LEU A 15 10.72 5.34 -12.69
CA LEU A 15 10.83 3.97 -12.17
C LEU A 15 12.11 3.82 -11.35
N CYS A 16 11.96 3.34 -10.12
CA CYS A 16 13.07 3.00 -9.23
C CYS A 16 13.08 1.50 -8.93
N HIS A 17 14.25 0.87 -8.99
CA HIS A 17 14.44 -0.54 -8.67
C HIS A 17 15.16 -0.68 -7.33
N THR A 18 14.69 -1.62 -6.51
CA THR A 18 15.33 -2.01 -5.25
C THR A 18 16.76 -2.49 -5.51
N ARG A 19 17.70 -2.11 -4.64
CA ARG A 19 19.11 -2.53 -4.79
C ARG A 19 19.30 -4.00 -4.44
N ILE A 20 20.25 -4.65 -5.10
CA ILE A 20 20.61 -6.04 -4.84
C ILE A 20 21.12 -6.18 -3.39
N ARG A 21 20.60 -7.20 -2.67
CA ARG A 21 21.00 -7.55 -1.29
C ARG A 21 20.79 -6.43 -0.27
N LYS A 22 19.78 -5.58 -0.48
CA LYS A 22 19.34 -4.55 0.47
C LYS A 22 17.89 -4.80 0.89
N PRO A 23 17.64 -5.74 1.83
CA PRO A 23 16.27 -6.08 2.25
C PRO A 23 15.51 -4.89 2.86
N ASN A 24 16.24 -3.91 3.43
CA ASN A 24 15.63 -2.75 4.06
C ASN A 24 14.97 -1.78 3.05
N ASP A 25 15.37 -1.81 1.77
CA ASP A 25 14.85 -0.89 0.74
C ASP A 25 13.33 -1.07 0.53
N ASN A 26 12.80 -2.27 0.77
CA ASN A 26 11.38 -2.60 0.60
C ASN A 26 10.68 -3.01 1.91
N ALA A 27 11.37 -2.94 3.05
CA ALA A 27 10.89 -3.49 4.32
C ALA A 27 9.54 -2.92 4.77
N HIS A 28 9.30 -1.63 4.53
CA HIS A 28 8.03 -0.98 4.87
C HIS A 28 6.86 -1.50 4.03
N VAL A 29 7.06 -1.68 2.73
CA VAL A 29 6.05 -2.23 1.81
C VAL A 29 5.76 -3.68 2.17
N GLU A 30 6.80 -4.48 2.46
CA GLU A 30 6.64 -5.87 2.90
C GLU A 30 5.92 -5.99 4.24
N ARG A 31 6.22 -5.08 5.18
CA ARG A 31 5.52 -5.02 6.47
C ARG A 31 4.04 -4.72 6.25
N PHE A 32 3.71 -3.76 5.39
CA PHE A 32 2.33 -3.45 5.05
C PHE A 32 1.62 -4.62 4.36
N ALA A 33 2.28 -5.27 3.39
CA ALA A 33 1.72 -6.43 2.70
C ALA A 33 1.41 -7.58 3.67
N ARG A 34 2.29 -7.82 4.65
CA ARG A 34 2.04 -8.77 5.74
C ARG A 34 0.83 -8.36 6.58
N THR A 35 0.73 -7.10 6.99
CA THR A 35 -0.43 -6.59 7.73
C THR A 35 -1.74 -6.79 6.96
N VAL A 36 -1.76 -6.58 5.65
CA VAL A 36 -2.93 -6.87 4.82
C VAL A 36 -3.25 -8.37 4.82
N GLN A 37 -2.25 -9.24 4.66
CA GLN A 37 -2.47 -10.70 4.70
C GLN A 37 -3.01 -11.16 6.05
N GLU A 38 -2.44 -10.66 7.15
CA GLU A 38 -2.81 -10.98 8.53
C GLU A 38 -4.21 -10.49 8.87
N GLU A 39 -4.46 -9.18 8.70
CA GLU A 39 -5.65 -8.53 9.21
C GLU A 39 -6.82 -8.54 8.21
N CYS A 40 -6.55 -8.35 6.91
CA CYS A 40 -7.62 -8.28 5.89
C CYS A 40 -8.04 -9.67 5.40
N PHE A 41 -7.09 -10.59 5.27
CA PHE A 41 -7.32 -11.89 4.65
C PHE A 41 -7.20 -13.07 5.60
N ASN A 42 -6.74 -12.86 6.83
CA ASN A 42 -6.53 -13.92 7.82
C ASN A 42 -5.67 -15.07 7.24
N TYR A 43 -4.56 -14.71 6.58
CA TYR A 43 -3.63 -15.58 5.85
C TYR A 43 -4.23 -16.44 4.72
N LYS A 44 -5.52 -16.30 4.41
CA LYS A 44 -6.19 -17.07 3.35
C LYS A 44 -6.68 -16.16 2.25
N MET A 45 -6.01 -16.23 1.10
CA MET A 45 -6.42 -15.51 -0.11
C MET A 45 -7.79 -16.00 -0.61
N PRO A 46 -8.79 -15.10 -0.73
CA PRO A 46 -10.05 -15.43 -1.38
C PRO A 46 -9.92 -15.30 -2.90
N ASP A 47 -11.03 -15.51 -3.63
CA ASP A 47 -11.10 -15.20 -5.06
C ASP A 47 -10.88 -13.70 -5.32
N GLU A 48 -10.48 -13.35 -6.54
CA GLU A 48 -10.09 -11.99 -6.93
C GLU A 48 -11.17 -10.93 -6.63
N ARG A 49 -12.44 -11.24 -6.88
CA ARG A 49 -13.54 -10.31 -6.66
C ARG A 49 -13.74 -10.05 -5.17
N THR A 50 -13.77 -11.11 -4.37
CA THR A 50 -13.87 -11.01 -2.92
C THR A 50 -12.64 -10.32 -2.32
N ALA A 51 -11.44 -10.61 -2.84
CA ALA A 51 -10.18 -9.99 -2.42
C ALA A 51 -10.25 -8.48 -2.63
N SER A 52 -10.64 -8.04 -3.83
CA SER A 52 -10.77 -6.63 -4.18
C SER A 52 -11.78 -5.89 -3.29
N GLN A 53 -12.92 -6.52 -3.00
CA GLN A 53 -13.94 -5.92 -2.12
C GLN A 53 -13.47 -5.80 -0.67
N LYS A 54 -12.86 -6.86 -0.13
CA LYS A 54 -12.30 -6.85 1.23
C LYS A 54 -11.17 -5.83 1.35
N LEU A 55 -10.25 -5.83 0.39
CA LEU A 55 -9.11 -4.92 0.36
C LEU A 55 -9.57 -3.47 0.31
N ARG A 56 -10.56 -3.12 -0.53
CA ARG A 56 -11.07 -1.75 -0.60
C ARG A 56 -11.65 -1.27 0.74
N LYS A 57 -12.41 -2.13 1.43
CA LYS A 57 -12.95 -1.83 2.77
C LYS A 57 -11.82 -1.67 3.80
N TYR A 58 -10.86 -2.59 3.78
CA TYR A 58 -9.73 -2.56 4.70
C TYR A 58 -8.84 -1.33 4.49
N LEU A 59 -8.56 -0.93 3.25
CA LEU A 59 -7.77 0.26 2.94
C LEU A 59 -8.46 1.54 3.39
N HIS A 60 -9.80 1.63 3.30
CA HIS A 60 -10.55 2.74 3.86
C HIS A 60 -10.32 2.85 5.37
N TYR A 61 -10.57 1.75 6.10
CA TYR A 61 -10.35 1.68 7.53
C TYR A 61 -8.89 2.03 7.92
N TYR A 62 -7.90 1.42 7.25
CA TYR A 62 -6.49 1.64 7.53
C TYR A 62 -6.09 3.11 7.35
N ASN A 63 -6.52 3.76 6.27
CA ASN A 63 -6.11 5.12 5.95
C ASN A 63 -6.91 6.20 6.66
N HIS A 64 -8.19 5.95 6.97
CA HIS A 64 -9.12 6.99 7.44
C HIS A 64 -9.59 6.81 8.89
N GLU A 65 -9.43 5.63 9.49
CA GLU A 65 -10.02 5.32 10.80
C GLU A 65 -9.00 4.78 11.79
N ARG A 66 -7.97 4.06 11.32
CA ARG A 66 -6.96 3.46 12.19
C ARG A 66 -5.98 4.51 12.70
N TYR A 67 -5.90 4.67 14.01
CA TYR A 67 -4.85 5.46 14.64
C TYR A 67 -3.54 4.67 14.70
N HIS A 68 -2.44 5.34 14.37
CA HIS A 68 -1.11 4.75 14.38
C HIS A 68 -0.20 5.47 15.38
N LEU A 69 0.30 4.74 16.38
CA LEU A 69 1.20 5.28 17.39
C LEU A 69 2.47 5.88 16.79
N GLY A 70 3.00 5.24 15.73
CA GLY A 70 4.21 5.70 15.04
C GLY A 70 4.08 7.02 14.29
N ILE A 71 2.87 7.59 14.19
CA ILE A 71 2.61 8.89 13.54
C ILE A 71 1.83 9.81 14.48
N ASN A 72 2.20 9.84 15.76
CA ASN A 72 1.61 10.67 16.81
C ASN A 72 0.09 10.45 16.98
N CYS A 73 -0.35 9.19 16.91
CA CYS A 73 -1.76 8.83 16.98
C CYS A 73 -2.62 9.57 15.94
N ASN A 74 -2.07 9.85 14.75
CA ASN A 74 -2.87 10.29 13.62
C ASN A 74 -3.27 9.09 12.75
N ILE A 75 -4.24 9.32 11.87
CA ILE A 75 -4.56 8.40 10.76
C ILE A 75 -3.61 8.66 9.58
N PRO A 76 -3.28 7.66 8.73
CA PRO A 76 -2.34 7.84 7.63
C PRO A 76 -2.74 8.98 6.68
N TYR A 77 -4.04 9.15 6.42
CA TYR A 77 -4.55 10.23 5.57
C TYR A 77 -4.15 11.62 6.08
N GLN A 78 -4.22 11.87 7.38
CA GLN A 78 -3.83 13.15 7.99
C GLN A 78 -2.33 13.44 7.89
N LEU A 79 -1.51 12.41 7.82
CA LEU A 79 -0.07 12.58 7.61
C LEU A 79 0.21 12.92 6.14
N VAL A 80 -0.33 12.14 5.22
CA VAL A 80 -0.11 12.31 3.78
C VAL A 80 -0.65 13.65 3.29
N SER A 81 -1.81 14.08 3.78
CA SER A 81 -2.40 15.37 3.41
C SER A 81 -1.52 16.58 3.75
N LYS A 82 -0.63 16.47 4.76
CA LYS A 82 0.33 17.53 5.10
C LYS A 82 1.48 17.66 4.10
N VAL A 83 1.77 16.60 3.35
CA VAL A 83 2.89 16.55 2.38
C VAL A 83 2.42 16.87 0.95
N LEU A 84 1.12 16.75 0.68
CA LEU A 84 0.52 17.03 -0.62
C LEU A 84 0.12 18.50 -0.82
N ASN A 85 0.38 19.37 0.16
CA ASN A 85 0.08 20.79 0.13
C ASN A 85 1.27 21.63 -0.35
#